data_AF-A0A0F9A373-F1
#
_entry.id   AF-A0A0F9A373-F1
#
_cell.length_a   1.000
_cell.length_b   1.000
_cell.length_c   1.000
_cell.angle_alpha   90.00
_cell.angle_beta   90.00
_cell.angle_gamma   90.00
#
_symmetry.space_group_name_H-M   'P 1'
#
loop_
_entity.id
_entity.type
_entity.pdbx_description
1 polymer ?
#
loop_
_entity_poly.entity_id
_entity_poly.type
_entity_poly.pdbx_seq_one_letter_code
_entity_poly.pdbx_strand_id
1 'polypeptide(L)'
;MSIDDEELRYIKANQAGDRLRELARLAQFFRAHPHMSWGEFCTKAISGGYSEGEADLIWWFSGIEYINRAEEDYLAKQAQRN
;
A
#
# COMPACT_ATOMS: atom_id res chain seq x y z
N MET A 1 -10.22 36.31 -8.54
CA MET A 1 -10.98 35.49 -7.58
C MET A 1 -9.96 34.89 -6.63
N SER A 2 -9.98 35.29 -5.34
CA SER A 2 -9.11 34.72 -4.31
C SER A 2 -9.79 33.46 -3.76
N ILE A 3 -9.06 32.35 -3.74
CA ILE A 3 -9.50 31.13 -3.05
C ILE A 3 -9.47 31.44 -1.56
N ASP A 4 -10.58 31.17 -0.85
CA ASP A 4 -10.61 31.32 0.61
C ASP A 4 -10.00 30.10 1.32
N ASP A 5 -9.70 30.25 2.60
CA ASP A 5 -9.02 29.21 3.38
C ASP A 5 -9.84 27.91 3.53
N GLU A 6 -11.17 27.99 3.41
CA GLU A 6 -12.05 26.83 3.52
C GLU A 6 -12.04 26.00 2.22
N GLU A 7 -12.12 26.68 1.08
CA GLU A 7 -11.95 26.08 -0.24
C GLU A 7 -10.56 25.45 -0.40
N LEU A 8 -9.51 26.10 0.12
CA LEU A 8 -8.15 25.56 0.12
C LEU A 8 -8.02 24.27 0.96
N ARG A 9 -8.70 24.20 2.12
CA ARG A 9 -8.73 23.00 2.96
C ARG A 9 -9.44 21.85 2.27
N TYR A 10 -10.58 22.12 1.63
CA TYR A 10 -11.34 21.11 0.91
C TYR A 10 -10.54 20.52 -0.26
N ILE A 11 -9.87 21.37 -1.06
CA ILE A 11 -9.00 20.93 -2.15
C ILE A 11 -7.87 20.02 -1.63
N LYS A 12 -7.19 20.43 -0.56
CA LYS A 12 -6.11 19.62 0.05
C LYS A 12 -6.61 18.27 0.58
N ALA A 13 -7.78 18.24 1.22
CA ALA A 13 -8.37 17.02 1.72
C ALA A 13 -8.71 16.04 0.58
N ASN A 14 -9.27 16.55 -0.52
CA ASN A 14 -9.54 15.73 -1.72
C ASN A 14 -8.26 15.20 -2.35
N GLN A 15 -7.23 16.04 -2.50
CA GLN A 15 -5.92 15.60 -3.01
C GLN A 15 -5.29 14.51 -2.13
N ALA A 16 -5.40 14.63 -0.80
CA ALA A 16 -4.95 13.59 0.12
C ALA A 16 -5.74 12.28 -0.06
N GLY A 17 -7.06 12.37 -0.22
CA GLY A 17 -7.91 11.21 -0.49
C GLY A 17 -7.58 10.50 -1.80
N ASP A 18 -7.29 11.27 -2.86
CA ASP A 18 -6.83 10.72 -4.15
C ASP A 18 -5.49 10.01 -4.01
N ARG A 19 -4.53 10.63 -3.30
CA ARG A 19 -3.22 10.00 -3.08
C ARG A 19 -3.32 8.70 -2.29
N LEU A 20 -4.18 8.65 -1.26
CA LEU A 20 -4.43 7.42 -0.51
C LEU A 20 -5.04 6.31 -1.39
N ARG A 21 -5.95 6.66 -2.31
CA ARG A 21 -6.51 5.69 -3.27
C ARG A 21 -5.45 5.14 -4.21
N GLU A 22 -4.51 5.96 -4.65
CA GLU A 22 -3.38 5.53 -5.48
C GLU A 22 -2.47 4.56 -4.73
N LEU A 23 -2.05 4.90 -3.50
CA LEU A 23 -1.25 4.03 -2.66
C LEU A 23 -1.94 2.69 -2.38
N ALA A 24 -3.26 2.71 -2.14
CA ALA A 24 -4.04 1.49 -1.97
C ALA A 24 -4.02 0.59 -3.22
N ARG A 25 -4.09 1.18 -4.43
CA ARG A 25 -3.96 0.44 -5.69
C ARG A 25 -2.57 -0.16 -5.87
N LEU A 26 -1.51 0.57 -5.49
CA LEU A 26 -0.14 0.06 -5.53
C LEU A 26 0.03 -1.15 -4.59
N ALA A 27 -0.51 -1.09 -3.37
CA ALA A 27 -0.53 -2.23 -2.45
C ALA A 27 -1.32 -3.43 -3.00
N GLN A 28 -2.48 -3.20 -3.61
CA GLN A 28 -3.26 -4.26 -4.25
C GLN A 28 -2.49 -4.90 -5.41
N PHE A 29 -1.83 -4.08 -6.22
CA PHE A 29 -1.01 -4.57 -7.33
C PHE A 29 0.10 -5.48 -6.82
N PHE A 30 0.86 -5.06 -5.81
CA PHE A 30 1.94 -5.87 -5.26
C PHE A 30 1.44 -7.20 -4.68
N ARG A 31 0.33 -7.17 -3.93
CA ARG A 31 -0.33 -8.38 -3.43
C ARG A 31 -0.70 -9.39 -4.51
N ALA A 32 -1.13 -8.90 -5.68
CA ALA A 32 -1.47 -9.76 -6.81
C ALA A 32 -0.23 -10.38 -7.50
N HIS A 33 0.98 -9.93 -7.16
CA HIS A 33 2.24 -10.37 -7.76
C HIS A 33 3.28 -10.77 -6.68
N PRO A 34 3.01 -11.81 -5.88
CA PRO A 34 3.86 -12.17 -4.73
C PRO A 34 5.27 -12.62 -5.09
N HIS A 35 5.53 -12.92 -6.37
CA HIS A 35 6.86 -13.29 -6.88
C HIS A 35 7.65 -12.11 -7.46
N MET A 36 7.06 -10.92 -7.50
CA MET A 36 7.74 -9.72 -7.98
C MET A 36 8.87 -9.35 -7.02
N SER A 37 10.07 -9.17 -7.57
CA SER A 37 11.20 -8.72 -6.77
C SER A 37 11.03 -7.26 -6.32
N TRP A 38 11.72 -6.88 -5.24
CA TRP A 38 11.75 -5.50 -4.76
C TRP A 38 12.18 -4.50 -5.84
N GLY A 39 13.25 -4.82 -6.59
CA GLY A 39 13.76 -3.93 -7.64
C GLY A 39 12.77 -3.71 -8.79
N GLU A 40 12.04 -4.74 -9.19
CA GLU A 40 10.98 -4.64 -10.21
C GLU A 40 9.79 -3.82 -9.69
N PHE A 41 9.39 -4.05 -8.44
CA PHE A 41 8.34 -3.27 -7.79
C PHE A 41 8.71 -1.80 -7.70
N CYS A 42 9.92 -1.46 -7.22
CA CYS A 42 10.42 -0.09 -7.16
C CYS A 42 10.41 0.59 -8.51
N THR A 43 10.91 -0.10 -9.54
CA THR A 43 10.94 0.45 -10.91
C THR A 43 9.52 0.77 -11.37
N LYS A 44 8.56 -0.11 -11.07
CA LYS A 44 7.14 0.10 -11.43
C LYS A 44 6.48 1.21 -10.61
N ALA A 45 6.77 1.31 -9.32
CA ALA A 45 6.28 2.38 -8.45
C ALA A 45 6.85 3.74 -8.90
N ILE A 46 8.15 3.84 -9.10
CA ILE A 46 8.79 5.11 -9.52
C ILE A 46 8.30 5.55 -10.90
N SER A 47 8.17 4.63 -11.86
CA SER A 47 7.58 4.96 -13.18
C SER A 47 6.10 5.36 -13.11
N GLY A 48 5.39 4.95 -12.07
CA GLY A 48 4.02 5.38 -11.77
C GLY A 48 3.91 6.72 -11.02
N GLY A 49 5.04 7.40 -10.74
CA GLY A 49 5.05 8.68 -10.02
C GLY A 49 5.01 8.54 -8.49
N TYR A 50 5.33 7.36 -7.96
CA TYR A 50 5.52 7.17 -6.53
C TYR A 50 6.97 7.50 -6.16
N SER A 51 7.16 8.07 -4.97
CA SER A 51 8.48 8.23 -4.37
C SER A 51 9.03 6.89 -3.88
N GLU A 52 10.34 6.81 -3.69
CA GLU A 52 10.99 5.63 -3.11
C GLU A 52 10.44 5.31 -1.71
N GLY A 53 10.22 6.33 -0.87
CA GLY A 53 9.63 6.15 0.46
C GLY A 53 8.20 5.60 0.44
N GLU A 54 7.40 5.97 -0.56
CA GLU A 54 6.06 5.39 -0.74
C GLU A 54 6.14 3.93 -1.21
N ALA A 55 7.10 3.59 -2.08
CA ALA A 55 7.34 2.20 -2.46
C ALA A 55 7.76 1.37 -1.24
N ASP A 56 8.67 1.90 -0.41
CA ASP A 56 9.16 1.23 0.81
C ASP A 56 8.03 0.94 1.79
N LEU A 57 7.16 1.94 2.02
CA LEU A 57 6.02 1.80 2.91
C LEU A 57 5.10 0.64 2.47
N ILE A 58 4.82 0.54 1.16
CA ILE A 58 3.92 -0.48 0.61
C ILE A 58 4.55 -1.87 0.70
N TRP A 59 5.86 -1.98 0.45
CA TRP A 59 6.58 -3.23 0.60
C TRP A 59 6.59 -3.73 2.04
N TRP A 60 6.90 -2.85 2.99
CA TRP A 60 6.85 -3.16 4.42
C TRP A 60 5.48 -3.65 4.87
N PHE A 61 4.43 -2.91 4.51
CA PHE A 61 3.05 -3.28 4.86
C PHE A 61 2.67 -4.67 4.32
N SER A 62 3.06 -4.95 3.07
CA SER A 62 2.76 -6.22 2.42
C SER A 62 3.51 -7.39 3.05
N GLY A 63 4.74 -7.16 3.55
CA GLY A 63 5.49 -8.14 4.33
C GLY A 63 4.80 -8.51 5.64
N ILE A 64 4.22 -7.52 6.35
CA ILE A 64 3.46 -7.76 7.59
C ILE A 64 2.21 -8.59 7.28
N GLU A 65 1.46 -8.28 6.23
CA GLU A 65 0.28 -9.08 5.85
C GLU A 65 0.64 -10.54 5.53
N TYR A 66 1.79 -10.78 4.88
CA TYR A 66 2.25 -12.14 4.58
C TYR A 66 2.54 -12.93 5.87
N ILE A 67 3.23 -12.31 6.83
CA ILE A 67 3.54 -12.93 8.13
C ILE A 67 2.24 -13.25 8.88
N ASN A 68 1.30 -12.30 8.94
CA ASN A 68 0.03 -12.49 9.65
C ASN A 68 -0.76 -13.68 9.07
N ARG A 69 -0.83 -13.80 7.73
CA ARG A 69 -1.52 -14.94 7.09
C ARG A 69 -0.85 -16.27 7.40
N ALA A 70 0.49 -16.31 7.39
CA ALA A 70 1.23 -17.52 7.74
C ALA A 70 0.99 -17.94 9.20
N GLU A 71 0.88 -16.96 10.12
CA GLU A 71 0.55 -17.20 11.52
C GLU A 71 -0.90 -17.69 11.69
N GLU A 72 -1.87 -17.05 11.04
CA GLU A 72 -3.28 -17.48 11.02
C GLU A 72 -3.42 -18.92 10.52
N ASP A 73 -2.74 -19.27 9.42
CA ASP A 73 -2.71 -20.63 8.87
C ASP A 73 -2.11 -21.64 9.83
N TYR A 74 -1.03 -21.28 10.53
CA TYR A 74 -0.39 -22.13 11.53
C TYR A 74 -1.34 -22.39 12.71
N LEU A 75 -1.94 -21.34 13.27
CA LEU A 75 -2.88 -21.44 14.39
C LEU A 75 -4.11 -22.27 14.01
N ALA A 76 -4.66 -22.09 12.81
CA ALA A 76 -5.79 -22.88 12.33
C ALA A 76 -5.45 -24.38 12.25
N LYS A 77 -4.26 -24.73 11.75
CA LYS A 77 -3.79 -26.14 11.69
C LYS A 77 -3.55 -26.72 13.08
N GLN A 78 -3.06 -25.92 14.03
CA GLN A 78 -2.84 -26.36 15.41
C GLN A 78 -4.18 -26.60 16.12
N ALA A 79 -5.17 -25.72 15.93
CA ALA A 79 -6.51 -25.86 16.50
C ALA A 79 -7.27 -27.09 15.99
N GLN A 80 -7.00 -27.55 14.76
CA GLN A 80 -7.58 -28.81 14.24
C GLN A 80 -6.96 -30.08 14.84
N ARG A 81 -5.78 -29.98 15.45
CA ARG A 81 -5.05 -31.11 16.05
C ARG A 81 -5.31 -31.28 17.54
N ASN A 82 -5.85 -30.24 18.19
CA ASN A 82 -6.19 -30.21 19.61
C ASN A 82 -7.71 -30.31 19.79
#